data_AF-A0A3D0XG85-F1
#
_entry.id   AF-A0A3D0XG85-F1
#
_cell.length_a   1.000
_cell.length_b   1.000
_cell.length_c   1.000
_cell.angle_alpha   90.00
_cell.angle_beta   90.00
_cell.angle_gamma   90.00
#
_symmetry.space_group_name_H-M   'P 1'
#
loop_
_entity.id
_entity.type
_entity.pdbx_description
1 polymer ?
#
loop_
_entity_poly.entity_id
_entity_poly.type
_entity_poly.pdbx_seq_one_letter_code
_entity_poly.pdbx_strand_id
1 'polypeptide(L)'
;MGRSEPVMWCATTLLKNGDFPYWRQAQYEQSLEWNPDIVVIMLGTNDSKTFNWVHADAFVPDFTEFVRSYQEIDSQPRVLLATPTPLFGDDLAPFDSKVMSQ
;
A
#
# COMPACT_ATOMS: atom_id res chain seq x y z
N MET A 1 4.94 -19.25 -21.91
CA MET A 1 5.92 -18.91 -20.85
C MET A 1 5.11 -18.26 -19.75
N GLY A 2 4.81 -19.00 -18.67
CA GLY A 2 3.85 -18.57 -17.65
C GLY A 2 4.44 -17.47 -16.79
N ARG A 3 3.78 -16.31 -16.73
CA ARG A 3 4.15 -15.23 -15.81
C ARG A 3 3.78 -15.68 -14.40
N SER A 4 4.76 -15.80 -13.51
CA SER A 4 4.52 -16.03 -12.09
C SER A 4 3.95 -14.76 -11.46
N GLU A 5 2.87 -14.87 -10.71
CA GLU A 5 2.29 -13.74 -9.99
C GLU A 5 3.24 -13.29 -8.87
N PRO A 6 3.50 -11.97 -8.74
CA PRO A 6 4.29 -11.47 -7.61
C PRO A 6 3.52 -11.67 -6.30
N VAL A 7 4.12 -12.42 -5.37
CA VAL A 7 3.53 -12.69 -4.04
C VAL A 7 4.01 -11.64 -3.05
N MET A 8 3.08 -10.92 -2.39
CA MET A 8 3.36 -9.89 -1.38
C MET A 8 3.88 -10.49 -0.06
N TRP A 9 4.92 -9.88 0.53
CA TRP A 9 5.37 -10.19 1.89
C TRP A 9 4.42 -9.58 2.93
N CYS A 10 4.12 -10.34 4.00
CA CYS A 10 3.34 -9.84 5.13
C CYS A 10 4.05 -8.69 5.87
N ALA A 11 3.28 -7.90 6.62
CA ALA A 11 3.77 -6.88 7.56
C ALA A 11 4.51 -5.66 6.95
N THR A 12 4.31 -5.35 5.66
CA THR A 12 4.90 -4.16 5.02
C THR A 12 4.06 -2.89 5.22
N THR A 13 4.73 -1.74 5.18
CA THR A 13 4.08 -0.40 5.23
C THR A 13 4.00 0.23 3.86
N LEU A 14 3.05 1.15 3.70
CA LEU A 14 2.99 2.07 2.57
C LEU A 14 3.81 3.35 2.83
N LEU A 15 4.00 3.76 4.08
CA LEU A 15 4.87 4.88 4.43
C LEU A 15 6.31 4.54 4.03
N LYS A 16 6.97 5.41 3.26
CA LYS A 16 8.38 5.20 2.86
C LYS A 16 9.35 5.17 4.04
N ASN A 17 8.95 5.84 5.14
CA ASN A 17 9.68 5.92 6.40
C ASN A 17 9.07 5.03 7.51
N GLY A 18 8.11 4.15 7.16
CA GLY A 18 7.60 3.14 8.08
C GLY A 18 8.53 1.92 8.17
N ASP A 19 8.14 0.97 9.02
CA ASP A 19 8.80 -0.31 9.14
C ASP A 19 8.53 -1.20 7.90
N PHE A 20 9.59 -1.81 7.34
CA PHE A 20 9.54 -2.63 6.13
C PHE A 20 8.68 -2.05 4.97
N PRO A 21 9.02 -0.87 4.43
CA PRO A 21 8.22 -0.22 3.39
C PRO A 21 8.13 -1.11 2.14
N TYR A 22 6.92 -1.28 1.61
CA TYR A 22 6.67 -2.11 0.43
C TYR A 22 7.45 -1.61 -0.80
N TRP A 23 7.69 -0.29 -0.87
CA TRP A 23 8.56 0.37 -1.85
C TRP A 23 9.94 -0.26 -2.02
N ARG A 24 10.49 -0.86 -0.95
CA ARG A 24 11.85 -1.43 -0.95
C ARG A 24 11.85 -2.95 -1.20
N GLN A 25 10.68 -3.53 -1.44
CA GLN A 25 10.56 -4.96 -1.70
C GLN A 25 10.68 -5.22 -3.20
N ALA A 26 11.39 -6.28 -3.58
CA ALA A 26 11.51 -6.69 -4.99
C ALA A 26 10.14 -6.93 -5.66
N GLN A 27 9.14 -7.30 -4.86
CA GLN A 27 7.74 -7.48 -5.24
C GLN A 27 7.11 -6.22 -5.83
N TYR A 28 7.47 -5.04 -5.31
CA TYR A 28 6.95 -3.79 -5.83
C TYR A 28 7.40 -3.58 -7.28
N GLU A 29 8.70 -3.71 -7.54
CA GLU A 29 9.28 -3.64 -8.89
C GLU A 29 8.69 -4.71 -9.81
N GLN A 30 8.65 -5.97 -9.36
CA GLN A 30 8.07 -7.08 -10.12
C GLN A 30 6.59 -6.85 -10.48
N SER A 31 5.82 -6.21 -9.59
CA SER A 31 4.41 -5.92 -9.83
C SER A 31 4.20 -4.82 -10.89
N LEU A 32 5.11 -3.85 -10.98
CA LEU A 32 5.11 -2.84 -12.03
C LEU A 32 5.50 -3.49 -13.38
N GLU A 33 6.56 -4.30 -13.39
CA GLU A 33 7.04 -5.01 -14.58
C GLU A 33 6.04 -6.05 -15.11
N TRP A 34 5.17 -6.59 -14.26
CA TRP A 34 4.13 -7.54 -14.66
C TRP A 34 3.15 -6.95 -15.67
N ASN A 35 3.03 -5.61 -15.70
CA ASN A 35 2.15 -4.85 -16.58
C ASN A 35 0.66 -5.27 -16.47
N PRO A 36 0.06 -5.21 -15.26
CA PRO A 36 -1.33 -5.60 -14.98
C PRO A 36 -2.39 -4.79 -15.72
N ASP A 37 -3.55 -5.39 -16.02
CA ASP A 37 -4.75 -4.64 -16.41
C ASP A 37 -5.55 -4.10 -15.19
N ILE A 38 -5.42 -4.75 -14.03
CA ILE A 38 -6.11 -4.40 -12.78
C ILE A 38 -5.13 -4.52 -11.62
N VAL A 39 -5.09 -3.50 -10.76
CA VAL A 39 -4.29 -3.48 -9.53
C VAL A 39 -5.24 -3.28 -8.34
N VAL A 40 -5.15 -4.15 -7.34
CA VAL A 40 -5.88 -4.01 -6.08
C VAL A 40 -4.90 -3.69 -4.97
N ILE A 41 -5.02 -2.51 -4.37
CA ILE A 41 -4.14 -2.04 -3.30
C ILE A 41 -4.88 -2.15 -1.97
N MET A 42 -4.33 -2.92 -1.04
CA MET A 42 -4.84 -3.09 0.32
C MET A 42 -3.68 -2.95 1.31
N LEU A 43 -3.16 -1.73 1.44
CA LEU A 43 -2.11 -1.36 2.39
C LEU A 43 -2.62 -0.26 3.33
N GLY A 44 -2.01 -0.12 4.51
CA GLY A 44 -2.39 0.86 5.54
C GLY A 44 -2.50 0.28 6.95
N THR A 45 -2.75 -1.02 7.09
CA THR A 45 -2.87 -1.66 8.43
C THR A 45 -1.58 -1.58 9.24
N ASN A 46 -0.40 -1.73 8.62
CA ASN A 46 0.86 -1.65 9.34
C ASN A 46 1.32 -0.22 9.58
N ASP A 47 0.88 0.71 8.73
CA ASP A 47 1.14 2.14 8.84
C ASP A 47 0.51 2.73 10.10
N SER A 48 -0.67 2.23 10.48
CA SER A 48 -1.39 2.69 11.67
C SER A 48 -0.78 2.24 13.02
N LYS A 49 0.28 1.43 13.02
CA LYS A 49 1.01 1.10 14.26
C LYS A 49 1.64 2.37 14.83
N THR A 50 1.55 2.57 16.14
CA THR A 50 1.94 3.83 16.82
C THR A 50 3.35 4.33 16.46
N PHE A 51 4.32 3.43 16.31
CA PHE A 51 5.70 3.78 15.94
C PHE A 51 5.88 4.15 14.46
N ASN A 52 5.01 3.71 13.56
CA ASN A 52 4.99 4.13 12.14
C ASN A 52 4.15 5.40 11.96
N TRP A 53 3.08 5.52 12.74
CA TRP A 53 2.12 6.63 12.67
C TRP A 53 2.71 7.99 13.08
N VAL A 54 3.92 8.01 13.66
CA VAL A 54 4.71 9.24 13.79
C VAL A 54 4.99 9.93 12.45
N HIS A 55 4.83 9.22 11.32
CA HIS A 55 4.96 9.72 9.95
C HIS A 55 3.61 9.92 9.24
N ALA A 56 2.49 10.01 9.97
CA ALA A 56 1.13 10.09 9.41
C ALA A 56 0.95 11.17 8.33
N ASP A 57 1.60 12.32 8.47
CA ASP A 57 1.52 13.43 7.50
C ASP A 57 2.01 13.03 6.09
N ALA A 58 2.86 12.01 5.99
CA ALA A 58 3.36 11.49 4.72
C ALA A 58 2.45 10.42 4.11
N PHE A 59 1.46 9.90 4.83
CA PHE A 59 0.66 8.77 4.36
C PHE A 59 -0.09 9.09 3.06
N VAL A 60 -0.82 10.21 3.00
CA VAL A 60 -1.57 10.62 1.80
C VAL A 60 -0.64 10.94 0.61
N PRO A 61 0.44 11.72 0.78
CA PRO A 61 1.43 11.93 -0.29
C PRO A 61 2.04 10.62 -0.80
N ASP A 62 2.51 9.73 0.09
CA ASP A 62 3.13 8.46 -0.29
C ASP A 62 2.10 7.56 -0.99
N PHE A 63 0.86 7.48 -0.49
CA PHE A 63 -0.22 6.72 -1.15
C PHE A 63 -0.50 7.23 -2.56
N THR A 64 -0.58 8.55 -2.71
CA THR A 64 -0.84 9.16 -4.02
C THR A 64 0.26 8.81 -5.01
N GLU A 65 1.52 8.87 -4.59
CA GLU A 65 2.66 8.48 -5.42
C GLU A 65 2.61 6.98 -5.75
N PHE A 66 2.23 6.15 -4.79
CA PHE A 66 2.15 4.70 -4.96
C PHE A 66 1.07 4.32 -5.97
N VAL A 67 -0.08 5.00 -5.97
CA VAL A 67 -1.13 4.80 -6.97
C VAL A 67 -0.66 5.29 -8.35
N ARG A 68 0.01 6.43 -8.40
CA ARG A 68 0.51 7.00 -9.66
C ARG A 68 1.51 6.08 -10.34
N SER A 69 2.41 5.43 -9.59
CA SER A 69 3.38 4.52 -10.20
C SER A 69 2.72 3.38 -10.98
N TYR A 70 1.58 2.86 -10.51
CA TYR A 70 0.78 1.89 -11.28
C TYR A 70 -0.01 2.55 -12.42
N GLN A 71 -0.49 3.78 -12.28
CA GLN A 71 -1.20 4.47 -13.36
C GLN A 71 -0.30 4.83 -14.55
N GLU A 72 1.00 4.92 -14.31
CA GLU A 72 2.02 5.33 -15.30
C GLU A 72 2.62 4.15 -16.09
N ILE A 73 2.31 2.90 -15.75
CA ILE A 73 2.77 1.74 -16.53
C ILE A 73 2.00 1.58 -17.84
N ASP A 74 2.60 0.90 -18.82
CA ASP A 74 2.09 0.81 -20.20
C ASP A 74 0.67 0.26 -20.33
N SER A 75 0.28 -0.71 -19.50
CA SER A 75 -1.06 -1.30 -19.53
C SER A 75 -2.17 -0.37 -19.03
N GLN A 76 -1.82 0.74 -18.38
CA GLN A 76 -2.77 1.71 -17.80
C GLN A 76 -3.85 1.02 -16.95
N PRO A 77 -3.45 0.30 -15.87
CA PRO A 77 -4.36 -0.51 -15.08
C PRO A 77 -5.49 0.30 -14.46
N ARG A 78 -6.62 -0.37 -14.27
CA ARG A 78 -7.62 0.09 -13.30
C ARG A 78 -7.12 -0.18 -11.88
N VAL A 79 -6.80 0.88 -11.15
CA VAL A 79 -6.36 0.79 -9.75
C VAL A 79 -7.58 0.85 -8.82
N LEU A 80 -7.72 -0.16 -7.96
CA LEU A 80 -8.79 -0.29 -6.98
C LEU A 80 -8.19 -0.20 -5.57
N LEU A 81 -8.68 0.77 -4.78
CA LEU A 81 -8.27 0.91 -3.39
C LEU A 81 -9.23 0.11 -2.51
N ALA A 82 -8.72 -0.93 -1.86
CA ALA A 82 -9.46 -1.71 -0.89
C ALA A 82 -9.19 -1.17 0.51
N THR A 83 -10.24 -1.03 1.32
CA THR A 83 -10.09 -0.67 2.73
C THR A 83 -9.34 -1.79 3.45
N PRO A 84 -8.20 -1.49 4.11
CA PRO A 84 -7.49 -2.49 4.90
C PRO A 84 -8.39 -3.06 6.00
N THR A 85 -8.17 -4.33 6.35
CA THR A 85 -8.95 -5.02 7.39
C THR A 85 -8.92 -4.20 8.68
N PRO A 86 -10.08 -3.93 9.31
CA PRO A 86 -10.13 -3.20 10.56
C PRO A 86 -9.32 -3.94 11.62
N LEU A 87 -8.53 -3.18 12.36
CA LEU A 87 -7.82 -3.71 13.52
C LEU A 87 -8.72 -3.67 14.74
N PHE A 88 -8.74 -4.74 15.52
CA PHE A 88 -9.45 -4.83 16.78
C PHE A 88 -8.42 -5.02 17.90
N GLY A 89 -8.31 -4.03 18.80
CA GLY A 89 -7.40 -4.06 19.95
C GLY A 89 -7.35 -2.72 20.69
N ASP A 90 -7.02 -2.76 21.98
CA ASP A 90 -7.09 -1.59 22.88
C ASP A 90 -5.95 -0.56 22.66
N ASP A 91 -4.93 -0.89 21.85
CA ASP A 91 -3.69 -0.12 21.68
C ASP A 91 -3.48 0.47 20.26
N LEU A 92 -4.54 0.70 19.48
CA LEU A 92 -4.43 1.15 18.09
C LEU A 92 -5.13 2.50 17.85
N ALA A 93 -4.47 3.37 17.08
CA ALA A 93 -5.04 4.65 16.66
C ALA A 93 -6.34 4.43 15.86
N PRO A 94 -7.33 5.33 15.94
CA PRO A 94 -8.62 5.15 15.28
C PRO A 94 -8.49 5.34 13.77
N PHE A 95 -8.03 4.29 13.10
CA PHE A 95 -8.11 4.18 11.64
C PHE A 95 -9.55 3.83 11.27
N ASP A 96 -10.43 4.82 11.42
CA ASP A 96 -11.85 4.71 11.08
C ASP A 96 -12.14 5.24 9.68
N SER A 97 -13.38 5.09 9.23
CA SER A 97 -13.86 5.54 7.91
C SER A 97 -13.55 7.01 7.59
N LYS A 98 -13.26 7.85 8.60
CA LYS A 98 -12.96 9.27 8.44
C LYS A 98 -11.54 9.51 7.92
N VAL A 99 -10.60 8.60 8.18
CA VAL A 99 -9.23 8.64 7.65
C VAL A 99 -9.22 8.26 6.16
N MET A 100 -10.06 7.30 5.77
CA MET A 100 -10.18 6.85 4.38
C MET A 100 -11.05 7.78 3.50
N SER A 101 -11.68 8.80 4.09
CA SER A 101 -12.55 9.76 3.39
C SER A 101 -11.90 11.12 3.10
N GLN A 102 -10.63 11.29 3.45
CA GLN A 102 -9.81 12.46 3.10
C GLN A 102 -8.95 12.16 1.88
#